data_AF-T1CEM7-F1
#
_entry.id   AF-T1CEM7-F1
#
_cell.length_a   1.000
_cell.length_b   1.000
_cell.length_c   1.000
_cell.angle_alpha   90.00
_cell.angle_beta   90.00
_cell.angle_gamma   90.00
#
_symmetry.space_group_name_H-M   'P 1'
#
loop_
_entity.id
_entity.type
_entity.pdbx_description
1 polymer ?
#
loop_
_entity_poly.entity_id
_entity_poly.type
_entity_poly.pdbx_seq_one_letter_code
_entity_poly.pdbx_strand_id
1 'polypeptide(L)'
;MSKKNTYIVALAGATGAVGETLLQILAERKFPISELVPLASERSAGEQVEFGARALSVRVLNDYDFAGVDIAFFSAGGAVSREHAPRAVAAGAVVIDNTAEFRY
;
A
#
# COMPACT_ATOMS: atom_id res chain seq x y z
N MET A 1 -7.49 23.53 -3.16
CA MET A 1 -7.38 22.16 -3.73
C MET A 1 -8.77 21.57 -3.83
N SER A 2 -9.16 21.03 -4.99
CA SER A 2 -10.44 20.32 -5.13
C SER A 2 -10.44 19.09 -4.21
N LYS A 3 -11.56 18.83 -3.54
CA LYS A 3 -11.71 17.65 -2.66
C LYS A 3 -11.73 16.41 -3.56
N LYS A 4 -10.73 15.53 -3.44
CA LYS A 4 -10.79 14.20 -4.09
C LYS A 4 -11.86 13.37 -3.38
N ASN A 5 -12.79 12.79 -4.15
CA ASN A 5 -13.87 11.96 -3.60
C ASN A 5 -13.44 10.50 -3.38
N THR A 6 -12.39 10.03 -4.07
CA THR A 6 -11.81 8.70 -3.94
C THR A 6 -10.30 8.74 -4.18
N TYR A 7 -9.59 7.71 -3.71
CA TYR A 7 -8.13 7.60 -3.78
C TYR A 7 -7.66 6.30 -4.46
N ILE A 8 -6.53 6.36 -5.16
CA ILE A 8 -5.75 5.20 -5.55
C ILE A 8 -4.76 4.89 -4.42
N VAL A 9 -4.85 3.71 -3.84
CA VAL A 9 -4.08 3.32 -2.65
C VAL A 9 -3.16 2.15 -2.97
N ALA A 10 -1.88 2.28 -2.65
CA ALA A 10 -0.91 1.20 -2.66
C ALA A 10 -0.60 0.74 -1.23
N LEU A 11 -0.42 -0.57 -1.02
CA LEU A 11 -0.06 -1.13 0.29
C LEU A 11 1.16 -2.05 0.17
N ALA A 12 2.34 -1.58 0.57
CA ALA A 12 3.54 -2.39 0.66
C ALA A 12 3.56 -3.19 1.97
N GLY A 13 3.67 -4.52 1.85
CA GLY A 13 3.56 -5.44 2.98
C GLY A 13 2.15 -5.97 3.19
N ALA A 14 1.36 -6.09 2.11
CA ALA A 14 -0.05 -6.45 2.17
C ALA A 14 -0.33 -7.84 2.76
N THR A 15 0.61 -8.79 2.65
CA THR A 15 0.48 -10.17 3.16
C THR A 15 1.01 -10.34 4.59
N GLY A 16 1.53 -9.28 5.21
CA GLY A 16 1.93 -9.31 6.62
C GLY A 16 0.75 -9.04 7.54
N ALA A 17 0.84 -9.47 8.80
CA ALA A 17 -0.24 -9.31 9.79
C ALA A 17 -0.76 -7.86 9.91
N VAL A 18 0.12 -6.86 9.87
CA VAL A 18 -0.29 -5.45 9.90
C VAL A 18 -0.94 -5.03 8.59
N GLY A 19 -0.45 -5.52 7.44
CA GLY A 19 -1.04 -5.25 6.13
C GLY A 19 -2.47 -5.79 6.03
N GLU A 20 -2.68 -7.05 6.42
CA GLU A 20 -4.02 -7.68 6.48
C GLU A 20 -4.96 -6.92 7.42
N THR A 21 -4.49 -6.56 8.61
CA THR A 21 -5.26 -5.74 9.56
C THR A 21 -5.63 -4.39 8.96
N LEU A 22 -4.70 -3.74 8.24
CA LEU A 22 -4.95 -2.46 7.61
C LEU A 22 -5.99 -2.57 6.49
N LEU A 23 -5.94 -3.63 5.67
CA LEU A 23 -6.96 -3.93 4.65
C LEU A 23 -8.34 -4.10 5.26
N GLN A 24 -8.44 -4.86 6.36
CA GLN A 24 -9.69 -5.04 7.09
C GLN A 24 -10.24 -3.69 7.60
N ILE A 25 -9.41 -2.88 8.28
CA ILE A 25 -9.82 -1.57 8.80
C ILE A 25 -10.27 -0.63 7.68
N LEU A 26 -9.53 -0.58 6.57
CA LEU A 26 -9.89 0.26 5.42
C LEU A 26 -11.26 -0.15 4.84
N ALA A 27 -11.54 -1.45 4.77
CA ALA A 27 -12.83 -1.97 4.32
C ALA A 27 -13.98 -1.66 5.30
N GLU A 28 -13.78 -1.93 6.59
CA GLU A 28 -14.77 -1.67 7.65
C GLU A 28 -15.14 -0.18 7.73
N ARG A 29 -14.14 0.70 7.60
CA ARG A 29 -14.33 2.15 7.63
C ARG A 29 -14.89 2.72 6.33
N LYS A 30 -15.10 1.89 5.32
CA LYS A 30 -15.52 2.30 3.96
C LYS A 30 -14.63 3.44 3.44
N PHE A 31 -13.31 3.30 3.62
CA PHE A 31 -12.36 4.31 3.16
C PHE A 31 -12.57 4.52 1.64
N PRO A 32 -12.64 5.77 1.16
CA PRO A 32 -13.06 6.04 -0.21
C PRO A 32 -11.95 5.70 -1.22
N ILE A 33 -11.87 4.42 -1.59
CA ILE A 33 -10.84 3.88 -2.49
C ILE A 33 -11.47 3.61 -3.86
N SER A 34 -10.89 4.20 -4.91
CA SER A 34 -11.22 3.85 -6.30
C SER A 34 -10.41 2.65 -6.79
N GLU A 35 -9.16 2.53 -6.37
CA GLU A 35 -8.30 1.38 -6.68
C GLU A 35 -7.39 1.05 -5.49
N LEU A 36 -7.27 -0.25 -5.16
CA LEU A 36 -6.39 -0.75 -4.11
C LEU A 36 -5.37 -1.71 -4.73
N VAL A 37 -4.09 -1.44 -4.53
CA VAL A 37 -2.98 -2.22 -5.07
C VAL A 37 -2.20 -2.84 -3.91
N PRO A 38 -2.48 -4.12 -3.55
CA PRO A 38 -1.68 -4.83 -2.57
C PRO A 38 -0.33 -5.21 -3.17
N LEU A 39 0.75 -4.84 -2.48
CA LEU A 39 2.13 -5.04 -2.89
C LEU A 39 2.88 -5.87 -1.85
N ALA A 40 3.68 -6.83 -2.32
CA ALA A 40 4.56 -7.62 -1.47
C ALA A 40 5.84 -8.01 -2.22
N SER A 41 6.69 -8.81 -1.58
CA SER A 41 7.86 -9.40 -2.22
C SER A 41 7.46 -10.37 -3.34
N GLU A 42 8.40 -10.68 -4.23
CA GLU A 42 8.21 -11.69 -5.29
C GLU A 42 7.73 -13.04 -4.76
N ARG A 43 8.12 -13.40 -3.53
CA ARG A 43 7.72 -14.67 -2.89
C ARG A 43 6.21 -14.77 -2.65
N SER A 44 5.54 -13.63 -2.50
CA SER A 44 4.11 -13.53 -2.26
C SER A 44 3.33 -13.04 -3.48
N ALA A 45 3.98 -12.93 -4.64
CA ALA A 45 3.33 -12.54 -5.87
C ALA A 45 2.27 -13.57 -6.27
N GLY A 46 1.07 -13.10 -6.60
CA GLY A 46 -0.06 -13.97 -6.97
C GLY A 46 -0.84 -14.57 -5.79
N GLU A 47 -0.38 -14.36 -4.54
CA GLU A 47 -1.25 -14.58 -3.38
C GLU A 47 -2.47 -13.65 -3.44
N GLN A 48 -3.52 -14.01 -2.72
CA GLN A 48 -4.74 -13.21 -2.62
C GLN A 48 -4.85 -12.66 -1.20
N VAL A 49 -5.18 -11.38 -1.09
CA VAL A 49 -5.55 -10.75 0.18
C VAL A 49 -7.00 -10.32 0.14
N GLU A 50 -7.66 -10.38 1.29
CA GLU A 50 -9.07 -9.98 1.41
C GLU A 50 -9.20 -8.47 1.61
N PHE A 51 -10.20 -7.88 0.95
CA PHE A 51 -10.60 -6.51 1.15
C PHE A 51 -12.13 -6.41 1.10
N GLY A 52 -12.75 -6.50 2.28
CA GLY A 52 -14.20 -6.66 2.40
C GLY A 52 -14.65 -7.96 1.74
N ALA A 53 -15.64 -7.90 0.84
CA ALA A 53 -16.11 -9.06 0.09
C ALA A 53 -15.27 -9.40 -1.16
N ARG A 54 -14.12 -8.75 -1.37
CA ARG A 54 -13.28 -8.91 -2.56
C ARG A 54 -11.96 -9.60 -2.19
N ALA A 55 -11.48 -10.46 -3.08
CA ALA A 55 -10.11 -10.96 -3.06
C ALA A 55 -9.28 -10.17 -4.08
N LEU A 56 -8.10 -9.69 -3.68
CA LEU A 56 -7.21 -8.89 -4.51
C LEU A 56 -5.87 -9.58 -4.68
N SER A 57 -5.40 -9.66 -5.93
CA SER A 57 -4.14 -10.33 -6.24
C SER A 57 -2.96 -9.43 -5.91
N VAL A 58 -2.04 -9.97 -5.13
CA VAL A 58 -0.82 -9.29 -4.69
C VAL A 58 0.13 -9.12 -5.87
N ARG A 59 0.58 -7.88 -6.08
CA ARG A 59 1.57 -7.52 -7.10
C ARG A 59 2.96 -7.40 -6.49
N VAL A 60 3.99 -7.55 -7.32
CA VAL A 60 5.39 -7.42 -6.90
C VAL A 60 5.72 -5.95 -6.65
N LEU A 61 6.32 -5.65 -5.50
CA LEU A 61 6.73 -4.30 -5.11
C LEU A 61 7.94 -3.79 -5.89
N ASN A 62 8.93 -4.65 -6.17
CA ASN A 62 10.23 -4.28 -6.76
C ASN A 62 10.08 -3.40 -8.00
N ASP A 63 9.23 -3.80 -8.94
CA ASP A 63 9.06 -3.12 -10.22
C ASP A 63 7.77 -2.29 -10.31
N TYR A 64 7.09 -2.07 -9.18
CA TYR A 64 5.85 -1.31 -9.18
C TYR A 64 6.11 0.18 -9.45
N ASP A 65 5.39 0.71 -10.44
CA ASP A 65 5.31 2.14 -10.73
C ASP A 65 4.22 2.79 -9.88
N PHE A 66 4.62 3.77 -9.07
CA PHE A 66 3.71 4.51 -8.19
C PHE A 66 3.03 5.70 -8.88
N ALA A 67 3.23 5.91 -10.17
CA ALA A 67 2.57 6.99 -10.91
C ALA A 67 1.04 6.92 -10.75
N GLY A 68 0.45 8.04 -10.32
CA GLY A 68 -0.99 8.16 -10.09
C GLY A 68 -1.49 7.61 -8.75
N VAL A 69 -0.64 6.97 -7.94
CA VAL A 69 -0.97 6.57 -6.57
C VAL A 69 -1.14 7.82 -5.71
N ASP A 70 -2.24 7.89 -4.97
CA ASP A 70 -2.52 9.01 -4.07
C ASP A 70 -1.91 8.79 -2.69
N ILE A 71 -2.07 7.58 -2.16
CA ILE A 71 -1.65 7.20 -0.82
C ILE A 71 -0.92 5.86 -0.90
N ALA A 72 0.27 5.78 -0.31
CA ALA A 72 1.03 4.55 -0.20
C ALA A 72 1.31 4.23 1.27
N PHE A 73 0.76 3.11 1.75
CA PHE A 73 1.05 2.58 3.07
C PHE A 73 2.25 1.65 3.02
N PHE A 74 3.17 1.80 3.97
CA PHE A 74 4.33 0.92 4.11
C PHE A 74 4.32 0.21 5.46
N SER A 75 4.32 -1.12 5.41
CA SER A 75 4.46 -2.00 6.58
C SER A 75 5.22 -3.27 6.22
N ALA A 76 6.32 -3.11 5.46
CA ALA A 76 7.13 -4.20 4.91
C ALA A 76 8.55 -4.31 5.52
N GLY A 77 8.84 -3.54 6.57
CA GLY A 77 10.16 -3.47 7.19
C GLY A 77 11.00 -2.25 6.75
N GLY A 78 11.97 -1.86 7.57
CA GLY A 78 12.71 -0.60 7.38
C GLY A 78 13.51 -0.56 6.09
N ALA A 79 14.21 -1.64 5.73
CA ALA A 79 14.96 -1.74 4.48
C ALA A 79 14.08 -1.54 3.23
N VAL A 80 12.89 -2.17 3.21
CA VAL A 80 11.92 -2.01 2.11
C VAL A 80 11.40 -0.57 2.06
N SER A 81 11.14 0.04 3.22
CA SER A 81 10.68 1.43 3.28
C SER A 81 11.76 2.40 2.80
N ARG A 82 13.02 2.19 3.20
CA ARG A 82 14.18 2.97 2.75
C ARG A 82 14.29 3.03 1.23
N GLU A 83 14.03 1.90 0.58
CA GLU A 83 14.13 1.76 -0.87
C GLU A 83 12.91 2.33 -1.60
N HIS A 84 11.71 1.95 -1.17
CA HIS A 84 10.50 2.15 -1.97
C HIS A 84 9.64 3.34 -1.53
N ALA A 85 9.71 3.80 -0.28
CA ALA A 85 8.99 5.00 0.14
C ALA A 85 9.46 6.24 -0.64
N PRO A 86 10.77 6.49 -0.86
CA PRO A 86 11.22 7.61 -1.68
C PRO A 86 10.72 7.53 -3.13
N ARG A 87 10.61 6.32 -3.71
CA ARG A 87 10.04 6.11 -5.05
C ARG A 87 8.58 6.54 -5.11
N ALA A 88 7.78 6.14 -4.12
CA ALA A 88 6.37 6.52 -4.03
C ALA A 88 6.19 8.04 -3.84
N VAL A 89 6.99 8.66 -2.96
CA VAL A 89 6.99 10.13 -2.76
C VAL A 89 7.39 10.85 -4.05
N ALA A 90 8.43 10.38 -4.74
CA ALA A 90 8.89 10.98 -6.00
C ALA A 90 7.83 10.89 -7.11
N ALA A 91 6.98 9.86 -7.09
CA ALA A 91 5.83 9.71 -7.99
C ALA A 91 4.61 10.55 -7.59
N GLY A 92 4.67 11.27 -6.45
CA GLY A 92 3.64 12.17 -5.97
C GLY A 92 2.68 11.59 -4.93
N ALA A 93 2.90 10.35 -4.48
CA ALA A 93 2.06 9.74 -3.45
C ALA A 93 2.36 10.32 -2.06
N VAL A 94 1.32 10.46 -1.23
CA VAL A 94 1.49 10.65 0.21
C VAL A 94 1.86 9.31 0.83
N VAL A 95 3.04 9.23 1.44
CA VAL A 95 3.50 8.01 2.11
C VAL A 95 3.15 8.03 3.59
N ILE A 96 2.56 6.93 4.07
CA ILE A 96 2.32 6.66 5.49
C ILE A 96 3.12 5.40 5.83
N ASP A 97 4.27 5.58 6.47
CA ASP A 97 5.19 4.49 6.82
C ASP A 97 5.04 4.08 8.30
N ASN A 98 4.60 2.84 8.52
CA ASN A 98 4.47 2.23 9.85
C ASN A 98 5.78 1.58 10.33
N THR A 99 6.87 1.68 9.57
CA THR A 99 8.19 1.24 10.05
C THR A 99 8.88 2.30 10.88
N ALA A 100 10.09 2.00 11.37
CA ALA A 100 10.92 2.95 12.10
C ALA A 100 11.82 3.80 11.19
N GLU A 101 11.85 3.53 9.88
CA GLU A 101 12.87 4.02 8.96
C GLU A 101 12.92 5.55 8.85
N PHE A 102 11.77 6.21 8.81
CA PHE A 102 11.69 7.68 8.63
C PHE A 102 11.17 8.43 9.86
N ARG A 103 11.31 7.86 11.06
CA ARG A 103 10.82 8.49 12.30
C ARG A 103 11.74 9.58 12.85
N TYR A 104 13.01 9.60 12.46
CA TYR A 104 14.08 10.47 12.97
C TYR A 104 15.01 10.90 11.84
#